data_AF-A0AAU4RF53-F1
#
_entry.id   AF-A0AAU4RF53-F1
#
_cell.length_a   1.000
_cell.length_b   1.000
_cell.length_c   1.000
_cell.angle_alpha   90.00
_cell.angle_beta   90.00
_cell.angle_gamma   90.00
#
_symmetry.space_group_name_H-M   'P 1'
#
loop_
_entity.id
_entity.type
_entity.pdbx_description
1 polymer ?
#
loop_
_entity_poly.entity_id
_entity_poly.type
_entity_poly.pdbx_seq_one_letter_code
_entity_poly.pdbx_strand_id
1 'polypeptide(L)'
;MASDAAADGALLERVDSLLADGGYVGRERAAEVAAAVPEARARILDWVRSAADSGDFRRFERLAALAVHLHPEGLAPILVPLLASDAAGVNTEDLVDMLGELRAPESVDAISHVVREKRNADGPFYPLGIKGVQSLGEIGTPEAHQFLRGIATSGPGEWPDPLRWHAAEELGIEDELGFDEDEMLGGA
;
A
#
# COMPACT_ATOMS: atom_id res chain seq x y z
N MET A 1 1.81 32.47 -14.31
CA MET A 1 2.82 31.99 -13.33
C MET A 1 2.42 32.28 -11.88
N ALA A 2 2.53 33.51 -11.34
CA ALA A 2 2.12 33.76 -9.95
C ALA A 2 0.62 33.55 -9.69
N SER A 3 -0.23 33.90 -10.67
CA SER A 3 -1.68 33.68 -10.61
C SER A 3 -2.07 32.20 -10.65
N ASP A 4 -1.30 31.36 -11.34
CA ASP A 4 -1.63 29.94 -11.50
C ASP A 4 -1.23 29.14 -10.27
N ALA A 5 -0.11 29.48 -9.63
CA ALA A 5 0.32 28.88 -8.37
C ALA A 5 -0.62 29.25 -7.21
N ALA A 6 -1.10 30.49 -7.16
CA ALA A 6 -2.08 30.91 -6.17
C ALA A 6 -3.44 30.21 -6.34
N ALA A 7 -3.88 30.02 -7.60
CA ALA A 7 -5.08 29.27 -7.90
C ALA A 7 -4.93 27.77 -7.55
N ASP A 8 -3.77 27.17 -7.86
CA ASP A 8 -3.47 25.79 -7.51
C ASP A 8 -3.44 25.56 -6.00
N GLY A 9 -2.80 26.46 -5.24
CA GLY A 9 -2.81 26.43 -3.78
C GLY A 9 -4.23 26.52 -3.20
N ALA A 10 -5.08 27.36 -3.76
CA ALA A 10 -6.48 27.47 -3.32
C ALA A 10 -7.30 26.18 -3.58
N LEU A 11 -7.01 25.48 -4.68
CA LEU A 11 -7.63 24.18 -4.98
C LEU A 11 -7.16 23.10 -4.00
N LEU A 12 -5.86 23.04 -3.72
CA LEU A 12 -5.28 22.11 -2.75
C LEU A 12 -5.86 22.33 -1.34
N GLU A 13 -5.92 23.58 -0.87
CA GLU A 13 -6.50 23.92 0.44
C GLU A 13 -7.99 23.55 0.52
N ARG A 14 -8.73 23.65 -0.59
CA ARG A 14 -10.11 23.20 -0.66
C ARG A 14 -10.22 21.68 -0.56
N VAL A 15 -9.34 20.93 -1.22
CA VAL A 15 -9.27 19.47 -1.08
C VAL A 15 -8.91 19.08 0.34
N ASP A 16 -7.91 19.71 0.95
CA ASP A 16 -7.53 19.48 2.35
C ASP A 16 -8.71 19.71 3.31
N SER A 17 -9.46 20.80 3.09
CA SER A 17 -10.65 21.10 3.90
C SER A 17 -11.73 20.02 3.78
N LEU A 18 -11.89 19.42 2.59
CA LEU A 18 -12.80 18.28 2.38
C LEU A 18 -12.26 16.98 2.99
N LEU A 19 -10.96 16.87 3.23
CA LEU A 19 -10.36 15.67 3.85
C LEU A 19 -10.07 15.86 5.35
N ALA A 20 -10.39 17.02 5.93
CA ALA A 20 -10.01 17.42 7.28
C ALA A 20 -10.59 16.51 8.38
N ASP A 21 -11.70 15.84 8.12
CA ASP A 21 -12.37 14.93 9.07
C ASP A 21 -11.56 13.65 9.36
N GLY A 22 -10.46 13.41 8.63
CA GLY A 22 -9.45 12.41 8.98
C GLY A 22 -9.90 10.95 8.86
N GLY A 23 -10.99 10.70 8.14
CA GLY A 23 -11.51 9.35 7.88
C GLY A 23 -10.90 8.68 6.65
N TYR A 24 -11.15 7.38 6.54
CA TYR A 24 -10.83 6.58 5.36
C TYR A 24 -11.39 7.22 4.07
N VAL A 25 -10.55 7.38 3.05
CA VAL A 25 -10.94 7.95 1.76
C VAL A 25 -11.29 6.82 0.81
N GLY A 26 -12.54 6.34 0.89
CA GLY A 26 -13.07 5.36 -0.05
C GLY A 26 -13.55 5.99 -1.37
N ARG A 27 -13.95 5.14 -2.32
CA ARG A 27 -14.47 5.56 -3.65
C ARG A 27 -15.57 6.62 -3.59
N GLU A 28 -16.51 6.50 -2.65
CA GLU A 28 -17.61 7.46 -2.47
C GLU A 28 -17.07 8.84 -2.09
N ARG A 29 -16.20 8.90 -1.07
CA ARG A 29 -15.58 10.16 -0.65
C ARG A 29 -14.72 10.78 -1.74
N ALA A 30 -13.97 9.96 -2.49
CA ALA A 30 -13.20 10.44 -3.63
C ALA A 30 -14.09 11.04 -4.72
N ALA A 31 -15.25 10.42 -5.00
CA ALA A 31 -16.22 10.95 -5.96
C ALA A 31 -16.82 12.30 -5.50
N GLU A 32 -17.12 12.44 -4.21
CA GLU A 32 -17.58 13.72 -3.63
C GLU A 32 -16.53 14.83 -3.79
N VAL A 33 -15.27 14.53 -3.48
CA VAL A 33 -14.17 15.49 -3.65
C VAL A 33 -14.01 15.88 -5.12
N ALA A 34 -14.05 14.92 -6.05
CA ALA A 34 -13.96 15.21 -7.48
C ALA A 34 -15.17 15.99 -8.02
N ALA A 35 -16.35 15.84 -7.43
CA ALA A 35 -17.51 16.66 -7.78
C ALA A 35 -17.37 18.11 -7.26
N ALA A 36 -16.81 18.27 -6.05
CA ALA A 36 -16.60 19.58 -5.44
C ALA A 36 -15.40 20.33 -6.03
N VAL A 37 -14.36 19.61 -6.46
CA VAL A 37 -13.11 20.11 -7.05
C VAL A 37 -12.74 19.27 -8.28
N PRO A 38 -13.39 19.49 -9.45
CA PRO A 38 -13.15 18.71 -10.66
C PRO A 38 -11.69 18.70 -11.13
N GLU A 39 -10.97 19.79 -10.89
CA GLU A 39 -9.55 19.95 -11.22
C GLU A 39 -8.64 18.97 -10.45
N ALA A 40 -9.09 18.44 -9.31
CA ALA A 40 -8.32 17.52 -8.49
C ALA A 40 -7.84 16.31 -9.30
N ARG A 41 -8.66 15.77 -10.21
CA ARG A 41 -8.26 14.63 -11.05
C ARG A 41 -6.99 14.92 -11.87
N ALA A 42 -6.84 16.13 -12.38
CA ALA A 42 -5.71 16.50 -13.22
C ALA A 42 -4.47 16.92 -12.41
N ARG A 43 -4.64 17.27 -11.13
CA ARG A 43 -3.59 17.86 -10.29
C ARG A 43 -3.09 16.95 -9.18
N ILE A 44 -3.86 15.92 -8.81
CA ILE A 44 -3.62 15.14 -7.60
C ILE A 44 -2.21 14.53 -7.56
N LEU A 45 -1.69 14.01 -8.67
CA LEU A 45 -0.35 13.43 -8.70
C LEU A 45 0.75 14.47 -8.43
N ASP A 46 0.59 15.71 -8.93
CA ASP A 46 1.55 16.78 -8.67
C ASP A 46 1.51 17.23 -7.22
N TRP A 47 0.32 17.28 -6.61
CA TRP A 47 0.17 17.57 -5.18
C TRP A 47 0.76 16.47 -4.29
N VAL A 48 0.55 15.19 -4.65
CA VAL A 48 1.16 14.05 -3.94
C VAL A 48 2.69 14.15 -4.00
N ARG A 49 3.27 14.40 -5.19
CA ARG A 49 4.73 14.60 -5.33
C ARG A 49 5.23 15.76 -4.49
N SER A 50 4.55 16.92 -4.56
CA SER A 50 4.95 18.09 -3.79
C SER A 50 4.90 17.85 -2.28
N ALA A 51 3.93 17.09 -1.79
CA ALA A 51 3.83 16.73 -0.38
C ALA A 51 4.95 15.75 0.03
N ALA A 52 5.26 14.77 -0.81
CA ALA A 52 6.39 13.85 -0.60
C ALA A 52 7.73 14.61 -0.57
N ASP A 53 8.00 15.46 -1.57
CA ASP A 53 9.25 16.22 -1.71
C ASP A 53 9.47 17.22 -0.55
N SER A 54 8.40 17.74 0.02
CA SER A 54 8.45 18.65 1.17
C SER A 54 8.46 17.96 2.53
N GLY A 55 8.29 16.63 2.57
CA GLY A 55 8.18 15.86 3.80
C GLY A 55 6.89 16.08 4.59
N ASP A 56 5.85 16.65 3.97
CA ASP A 56 4.51 16.80 4.57
C ASP A 56 3.75 15.46 4.45
N PHE A 57 4.26 14.43 5.15
CA PHE A 57 3.78 13.06 5.00
C PHE A 57 2.32 12.87 5.41
N ARG A 58 1.85 13.65 6.39
CA ARG A 58 0.44 13.64 6.77
C ARG A 58 -0.47 14.10 5.63
N ARG A 59 -0.07 15.13 4.88
CA ARG A 59 -0.82 15.58 3.69
C ARG A 59 -0.65 14.61 2.53
N PHE A 60 0.58 14.13 2.31
CA PHE A 60 0.87 13.10 1.31
C PHE A 60 -0.05 11.88 1.45
N GLU A 61 -0.20 11.31 2.65
CA GLU A 61 -1.05 10.13 2.89
C GLU A 61 -2.50 10.38 2.48
N ARG A 62 -3.09 11.52 2.90
CA ARG A 62 -4.46 11.88 2.53
C ARG A 62 -4.62 12.06 1.02
N LEU A 63 -3.67 12.70 0.36
CA LEU A 63 -3.70 12.92 -1.08
C LEU A 63 -3.46 11.62 -1.85
N ALA A 64 -2.59 10.74 -1.36
CA ALA A 64 -2.32 9.42 -1.94
C ALA A 64 -3.57 8.53 -1.86
N ALA A 65 -4.23 8.47 -0.70
CA ALA A 65 -5.50 7.75 -0.54
C ALA A 65 -6.59 8.27 -1.49
N LEU A 66 -6.66 9.59 -1.70
CA LEU A 66 -7.54 10.17 -2.73
C LEU A 66 -7.11 9.79 -4.16
N ALA A 67 -5.80 9.82 -4.43
CA ALA A 67 -5.23 9.54 -5.74
C ALA A 67 -5.49 8.09 -6.19
N VAL A 68 -5.49 7.12 -5.27
CA VAL A 68 -5.83 5.71 -5.57
C VAL A 68 -7.16 5.60 -6.31
N HIS A 69 -8.14 6.43 -5.96
CA HIS A 69 -9.47 6.42 -6.59
C HIS A 69 -9.64 7.43 -7.74
N LEU A 70 -8.88 8.52 -7.75
CA LEU A 70 -9.03 9.58 -8.77
C LEU A 70 -8.12 9.41 -9.98
N HIS A 71 -6.92 8.91 -9.76
CA HIS A 71 -5.87 8.79 -10.77
C HIS A 71 -4.89 7.65 -10.43
N PRO A 72 -5.34 6.39 -10.45
CA PRO A 72 -4.50 5.23 -10.10
C PRO A 72 -3.28 5.10 -11.02
N GLU A 73 -3.44 5.45 -12.30
CA GLU A 73 -2.34 5.45 -13.27
C GLU A 73 -1.25 6.44 -12.87
N GLY A 74 0.00 5.99 -12.71
CA GLY A 74 1.13 6.87 -12.39
C GLY A 74 1.26 7.27 -10.92
N LEU A 75 0.42 6.75 -10.01
CA LEU A 75 0.59 6.92 -8.57
C LEU A 75 1.72 6.04 -8.00
N ALA A 76 1.79 4.77 -8.41
CA ALA A 76 2.78 3.82 -7.91
C ALA A 76 4.25 4.29 -8.04
N PRO A 77 4.69 4.95 -9.14
CA PRO A 77 6.03 5.54 -9.24
C PRO A 77 6.37 6.60 -8.16
N ILE A 78 5.36 7.15 -7.48
CA ILE A 78 5.54 8.10 -6.37
C ILE A 78 5.63 7.35 -5.02
N LEU A 79 4.81 6.30 -4.85
CA LEU A 79 4.75 5.52 -3.61
C LEU A 79 5.97 4.60 -3.43
N VAL A 80 6.43 3.94 -4.51
CA VAL A 80 7.51 2.94 -4.46
C VAL A 80 8.82 3.50 -3.89
N PRO A 81 9.31 4.69 -4.31
CA PRO A 81 10.53 5.26 -3.72
C PRO A 81 10.42 5.55 -2.23
N LEU A 82 9.25 5.96 -1.74
CA LEU A 82 9.02 6.20 -0.31
C LEU A 82 9.03 4.89 0.49
N LEU A 83 8.42 3.83 -0.06
CA LEU A 83 8.47 2.50 0.56
C LEU A 83 9.90 1.96 0.60
N ALA A 84 10.62 2.07 -0.52
CA ALA A 84 11.99 1.56 -0.65
C ALA A 84 13.03 2.32 0.20
N SER A 85 12.74 3.58 0.58
CA SER A 85 13.64 4.39 1.40
C SER A 85 13.35 4.33 2.90
N ASP A 86 12.31 3.60 3.32
CA ASP A 86 11.82 3.56 4.71
C ASP A 86 11.68 4.99 5.28
N ALA A 87 11.00 5.85 4.52
CA ALA A 87 10.90 7.28 4.83
C ALA A 87 10.24 7.51 6.20
N ALA A 88 11.02 8.06 7.14
CA ALA A 88 10.56 8.29 8.50
C ALA A 88 9.31 9.17 8.54
N GLY A 89 8.26 8.68 9.20
CA GLY A 89 6.99 9.40 9.37
C GLY A 89 5.94 9.12 8.29
N VAL A 90 6.23 8.25 7.32
CA VAL A 90 5.23 7.68 6.42
C VAL A 90 4.71 6.37 7.01
N ASN A 91 3.41 6.15 6.95
CA ASN A 91 2.82 4.87 7.30
C ASN A 91 3.14 3.79 6.24
N THR A 92 4.07 2.90 6.56
CA THR A 92 4.47 1.78 5.68
C THR A 92 3.30 0.87 5.35
N GLU A 93 2.37 0.64 6.28
CA GLU A 93 1.22 -0.24 6.07
C GLU A 93 0.32 0.33 4.98
N ASP A 94 -0.01 1.63 5.06
CA ASP A 94 -0.84 2.31 4.06
C ASP A 94 -0.17 2.31 2.68
N LEU A 95 1.15 2.48 2.60
CA LEU A 95 1.87 2.38 1.31
C LEU A 95 1.74 1.00 0.70
N VAL A 96 1.91 -0.06 1.49
CA VAL A 96 1.79 -1.45 1.03
C VAL A 96 0.37 -1.74 0.55
N ASP A 97 -0.64 -1.34 1.34
CA ASP A 97 -2.07 -1.52 1.02
C ASP A 97 -2.46 -0.79 -0.28
N MET A 98 -2.08 0.49 -0.41
CA MET A 98 -2.33 1.26 -1.64
C MET A 98 -1.65 0.64 -2.86
N LEU A 99 -0.43 0.13 -2.73
CA LEU A 99 0.28 -0.51 -3.85
C LEU A 99 -0.34 -1.86 -4.25
N GLY A 100 -0.90 -2.60 -3.29
CA GLY A 100 -1.75 -3.78 -3.53
C GLY A 100 -3.02 -3.43 -4.30
N GLU A 101 -3.78 -2.44 -3.82
CA GLU A 101 -5.03 -2.00 -4.46
C GLU A 101 -4.81 -1.53 -5.90
N LEU A 102 -3.70 -0.81 -6.14
CA LEU A 102 -3.30 -0.36 -7.48
C LEU A 102 -2.84 -1.50 -8.39
N ARG A 103 -2.58 -2.70 -7.84
CA ARG A 103 -1.95 -3.84 -8.51
C ARG A 103 -0.65 -3.44 -9.20
N ALA A 104 0.19 -2.68 -8.52
CA ALA A 104 1.39 -2.08 -9.08
C ALA A 104 2.52 -3.12 -9.28
N PRO A 105 2.81 -3.61 -10.50
CA PRO A 105 3.86 -4.60 -10.71
C PRO A 105 5.25 -4.09 -10.31
N GLU A 106 5.50 -2.80 -10.41
CA GLU A 106 6.78 -2.17 -10.05
C GLU A 106 7.06 -2.16 -8.54
N SER A 107 6.08 -2.44 -7.67
CA SER A 107 6.28 -2.45 -6.22
C SER A 107 6.70 -3.81 -5.65
N VAL A 108 6.64 -4.88 -6.45
CA VAL A 108 6.88 -6.26 -5.99
C VAL A 108 8.19 -6.39 -5.22
N ASP A 109 9.29 -5.83 -5.74
CA ASP A 109 10.59 -5.90 -5.08
C ASP A 109 10.61 -5.15 -3.74
N ALA A 110 9.98 -3.97 -3.68
CA ALA A 110 9.92 -3.15 -2.48
C ALA A 110 9.06 -3.81 -1.39
N ILE A 111 7.87 -4.32 -1.74
CA ILE A 111 7.01 -5.03 -0.79
C ILE A 111 7.67 -6.35 -0.34
N SER A 112 8.30 -7.09 -1.25
CA SER A 112 9.04 -8.30 -0.89
C SER A 112 10.20 -8.01 0.07
N HIS A 113 10.85 -6.85 -0.04
CA HIS A 113 11.86 -6.42 0.93
C HIS A 113 11.26 -6.18 2.31
N VAL A 114 10.12 -5.46 2.39
CA VAL A 114 9.38 -5.25 3.65
C VAL A 114 9.03 -6.58 4.31
N VAL A 115 8.47 -7.54 3.56
CA VAL A 115 8.10 -8.86 4.09
C VAL A 115 9.33 -9.60 4.65
N ARG A 116 10.46 -9.57 3.95
CA ARG A 116 11.71 -10.20 4.42
C ARG A 116 12.26 -9.57 5.70
N GLU A 117 12.18 -8.26 5.84
CA GLU A 117 12.60 -7.56 7.06
C GLU A 117 11.67 -7.89 8.23
N LYS A 118 10.36 -7.83 8.00
CA LYS A 118 9.33 -8.00 9.03
C LYS A 118 9.20 -9.43 9.55
N ARG A 119 9.63 -10.43 8.80
CA ARG A 119 9.66 -11.83 9.26
C ARG A 119 10.41 -12.03 10.58
N ASN A 120 11.35 -11.16 10.92
CA ASN A 120 12.18 -11.25 12.13
C ASN A 120 11.80 -10.22 13.21
N ALA A 121 10.93 -9.26 12.91
CA ALA A 121 10.72 -8.06 13.72
C ALA A 121 9.25 -7.80 14.10
N ASP A 122 8.31 -8.46 13.42
CA ASP A 122 6.87 -8.14 13.50
C ASP A 122 6.07 -9.22 14.25
N GLY A 123 6.76 -10.20 14.84
CA GLY A 123 6.14 -11.28 15.59
C GLY A 123 5.50 -10.83 16.91
N PRO A 124 4.54 -11.60 17.45
CA PRO A 124 4.11 -12.92 16.96
C PRO A 124 3.00 -12.88 15.91
N PHE A 125 2.37 -11.73 15.67
CA PHE A 125 1.21 -11.62 14.78
C PHE A 125 1.57 -11.22 13.34
N TYR A 126 2.77 -10.68 13.11
CA TYR A 126 3.29 -10.29 11.80
C TYR A 126 2.34 -9.41 10.95
N PRO A 127 1.62 -8.43 11.53
CA PRO A 127 0.58 -7.68 10.82
C PRO A 127 1.06 -7.06 9.50
N LEU A 128 2.23 -6.42 9.48
CA LEU A 128 2.78 -5.81 8.27
C LEU A 128 3.36 -6.85 7.31
N GLY A 129 3.91 -7.94 7.83
CA GLY A 129 4.33 -9.08 7.01
C GLY A 129 3.16 -9.71 6.26
N ILE A 130 2.04 -9.93 6.95
CA ILE A 130 0.79 -10.47 6.39
C ILE A 130 0.21 -9.49 5.37
N LYS A 131 0.14 -8.20 5.70
CA LYS A 131 -0.32 -7.17 4.76
C LYS A 131 0.52 -7.14 3.48
N GLY A 132 1.84 -7.30 3.59
CA GLY A 132 2.73 -7.42 2.43
C GLY A 132 2.48 -8.67 1.60
N VAL A 133 2.22 -9.82 2.22
CA VAL A 133 1.84 -11.06 1.54
C VAL A 133 0.53 -10.90 0.76
N GLN A 134 -0.51 -10.37 1.41
CA GLN A 134 -1.82 -10.11 0.80
C GLN A 134 -1.69 -9.15 -0.39
N SER A 135 -0.95 -8.05 -0.22
CA SER A 135 -0.75 -7.06 -1.30
C SER A 135 0.00 -7.64 -2.49
N LEU A 136 0.95 -8.56 -2.27
CA LEU A 136 1.61 -9.29 -3.35
C LEU A 136 0.65 -10.25 -4.07
N GLY A 137 -0.28 -10.88 -3.36
CA GLY A 137 -1.36 -11.67 -3.94
C GLY A 137 -2.29 -10.83 -4.82
N GLU A 138 -2.69 -9.64 -4.34
CA GLU A 138 -3.51 -8.69 -5.09
C GLU A 138 -2.82 -8.21 -6.38
N ILE A 139 -1.51 -7.96 -6.33
CA ILE A 139 -0.69 -7.59 -7.51
C ILE A 139 -0.67 -8.72 -8.54
N GLY A 140 -0.53 -9.97 -8.10
CA GLY A 140 -0.77 -11.16 -8.91
C GLY A 140 0.19 -11.37 -10.09
N THR A 141 1.36 -10.71 -10.09
CA THR A 141 2.37 -10.92 -11.14
C THR A 141 3.08 -12.26 -10.96
N PRO A 142 3.71 -12.81 -12.02
CA PRO A 142 4.54 -14.01 -11.90
C PRO A 142 5.64 -13.88 -10.84
N GLU A 143 6.25 -12.71 -10.72
CA GLU A 143 7.30 -12.40 -9.75
C GLU A 143 6.75 -12.39 -8.32
N ALA A 144 5.58 -11.79 -8.09
CA ALA A 144 4.90 -11.81 -6.79
C ALA A 144 4.54 -13.25 -6.39
N HIS A 145 3.91 -14.01 -7.30
CA HIS A 145 3.60 -15.41 -7.06
C HIS A 145 4.83 -16.28 -6.82
N GLN A 146 5.95 -16.01 -7.50
CA GLN A 146 7.20 -16.72 -7.26
C GLN A 146 7.72 -16.46 -5.84
N PHE A 147 7.67 -15.20 -5.38
CA PHE A 147 8.07 -14.85 -4.03
C PHE A 147 7.16 -15.50 -2.97
N LEU A 148 5.84 -15.40 -3.14
CA LEU A 148 4.85 -16.05 -2.27
C LEU A 148 5.04 -17.55 -2.21
N ARG A 149 5.27 -18.21 -3.36
CA ARG A 149 5.53 -19.66 -3.39
C ARG A 149 6.78 -20.01 -2.61
N GLY A 150 7.83 -19.19 -2.69
CA GLY A 150 9.05 -19.36 -1.91
C GLY A 150 8.84 -19.27 -0.40
N ILE A 151 7.86 -18.48 0.07
CA ILE A 151 7.44 -18.45 1.48
C ILE A 151 6.63 -19.71 1.80
N ALA A 152 5.56 -19.98 1.03
CA ALA A 152 4.62 -21.07 1.31
C ALA A 152 5.32 -22.45 1.33
N THR A 153 6.23 -22.71 0.40
CA THR A 153 6.93 -24.00 0.29
C THR A 153 8.23 -24.07 1.10
N SER A 154 8.53 -23.08 1.95
CA SER A 154 9.77 -23.08 2.74
C SER A 154 9.77 -24.19 3.79
N GLY A 155 10.99 -24.59 4.20
CA GLY A 155 11.15 -25.52 5.32
C GLY A 155 10.63 -24.94 6.65
N PRO A 156 10.30 -25.81 7.63
CA PRO A 156 9.93 -25.36 8.98
C PRO A 156 11.01 -24.45 9.58
N GLY A 157 10.60 -23.31 10.13
CA GLY A 157 11.49 -22.34 10.77
C GLY A 157 12.26 -21.40 9.83
N GLU A 158 12.15 -21.55 8.52
CA GLU A 158 12.73 -20.58 7.54
C GLU A 158 11.88 -19.31 7.42
N TRP A 159 10.57 -19.48 7.56
CA TRP A 159 9.56 -18.42 7.62
C TRP A 159 8.59 -18.69 8.78
N PRO A 160 8.06 -17.64 9.44
CA PRO A 160 6.99 -17.80 10.42
C PRO A 160 5.75 -18.47 9.81
N ASP A 161 5.12 -19.36 10.58
CA ASP A 161 3.95 -20.11 10.12
C ASP A 161 2.78 -19.21 9.67
N PRO A 162 2.44 -18.09 10.34
CA PRO A 162 1.42 -17.18 9.83
C PRO A 162 1.72 -16.62 8.43
N LEU A 163 3.00 -16.33 8.12
CA LEU A 163 3.38 -15.86 6.78
C LEU A 163 3.33 -16.99 5.75
N ARG A 164 3.67 -18.22 6.15
CA ARG A 164 3.56 -19.41 5.28
C ARG A 164 2.11 -19.71 4.96
N TRP A 165 1.22 -19.65 5.96
CA TRP A 165 -0.23 -19.81 5.79
C TRP A 165 -0.80 -18.83 4.79
N HIS A 166 -0.66 -17.52 5.06
CA HIS A 166 -1.23 -16.50 4.17
C HIS A 166 -0.61 -16.53 2.77
N ALA A 167 0.68 -16.86 2.63
CA ALA A 167 1.28 -17.00 1.30
C ALA A 167 0.70 -18.20 0.52
N ALA A 168 0.33 -19.28 1.22
CA ALA A 168 -0.35 -20.42 0.60
C ALA A 168 -1.80 -20.08 0.23
N GLU A 169 -2.52 -19.39 1.12
CA GLU A 169 -3.90 -18.91 0.92
C GLU A 169 -4.00 -17.98 -0.31
N GLU A 170 -3.11 -16.99 -0.43
CA GLU A 170 -3.05 -16.09 -1.61
C GLU A 170 -2.78 -16.84 -2.93
N LEU A 171 -2.14 -18.02 -2.85
CA LEU A 171 -1.87 -18.88 -4.00
C LEU A 171 -2.93 -19.97 -4.22
N GLY A 172 -3.83 -20.20 -3.25
CA GLY A 172 -4.79 -21.30 -3.23
C GLY A 172 -4.13 -22.68 -3.22
N ILE A 173 -3.05 -22.86 -2.44
CA ILE A 173 -2.29 -24.12 -2.36
C ILE A 173 -2.15 -24.67 -0.92
N GLU A 174 -2.84 -24.08 0.06
CA GLU A 174 -2.82 -24.48 1.46
C GLU A 174 -3.20 -25.95 1.67
N ASP A 175 -4.25 -26.42 0.99
CA ASP A 175 -4.68 -27.82 0.99
C ASP A 175 -3.63 -28.75 0.37
N GLU A 176 -2.96 -28.31 -0.70
CA GLU A 176 -1.91 -29.10 -1.38
C GLU A 176 -0.67 -29.27 -0.49
N LEU A 177 -0.39 -28.27 0.34
CA LEU A 177 0.71 -28.28 1.31
C LEU A 177 0.34 -28.99 2.62
N GLY A 178 -0.95 -29.29 2.83
CA GLY A 178 -1.46 -29.91 4.04
C GLY A 178 -1.36 -28.99 5.25
N PHE A 179 -1.49 -27.67 5.05
CA PHE A 179 -1.53 -26.72 6.15
C PHE A 179 -2.88 -26.77 6.86
N ASP A 180 -2.84 -26.67 8.18
CA ASP A 180 -4.01 -26.51 9.03
C ASP A 180 -4.01 -25.09 9.61
N GLU A 181 -5.13 -24.37 9.48
CA GLU A 181 -5.22 -22.95 9.88
C GLU A 181 -4.94 -22.76 11.38
N ASP A 182 -5.56 -23.60 12.22
CA ASP A 182 -5.45 -23.51 13.67
C ASP A 182 -3.99 -23.77 14.11
N GLU A 183 -3.35 -24.80 13.55
CA GLU A 183 -1.95 -25.09 13.82
C GLU A 183 -1.01 -23.95 13.36
N MET A 184 -1.22 -23.42 12.16
CA MET A 184 -0.33 -22.44 11.54
C MET A 184 -0.48 -21.03 12.13
N LEU A 185 -1.68 -20.68 12.59
CA LEU A 185 -1.98 -19.36 13.18
C LEU A 185 -1.90 -19.36 14.72
N GLY A 186 -1.58 -20.51 15.33
CA GLY A 186 -1.44 -20.63 16.79
C GLY A 186 -2.77 -20.64 17.53
N GLY A 187 -3.83 -21.10 16.88
CA GLY A 187 -5.13 -21.37 17.48
C GLY A 187 -5.10 -22.63 18.33
N ALA A 188 -5.14 -22.46 19.66
CA ALA A 188 -5.53 -23.47 20.64
C ALA A 188 -6.21 -22.81 21.86
#